data_AF-A0A524IFA9-F1
#
_entry.id   AF-A0A524IFA9-F1
#
_cell.length_a   1.000
_cell.length_b   1.000
_cell.length_c   1.000
_cell.angle_alpha   90.00
_cell.angle_beta   90.00
_cell.angle_gamma   90.00
#
_symmetry.space_group_name_H-M   'P 1'
#
loop_
_entity.id
_entity.type
_entity.pdbx_description
1 polymer ?
#
loop_
_entity_poly.entity_id
_entity_poly.type
_entity_poly.pdbx_seq_one_letter_code
_entity_poly.pdbx_strand_id
1 'polypeptide(L)'
;MTKMDNNDKKRVMKWVLEAENFTLEKESDWDTLLEHIEVHKYFINQRISWTITWDDALFSWHENVFAPIISILSHRQVNKAFPGKSTGELFFDISTHWYFLSEKTPRISYMDAALDYLSKYGKGISKILAMWALPLVA
;
A
#
# COMPACT_ATOMS: atom_id res chain seq x y z
N MET A 1 -22.21 20.36 6.00
CA MET A 1 -21.65 19.05 5.62
C MET A 1 -21.49 18.25 6.90
N THR A 2 -22.21 17.14 7.07
CA THR A 2 -22.05 16.26 8.24
C THR A 2 -20.65 15.65 8.22
N LYS A 3 -19.97 15.56 9.37
CA LYS A 3 -18.67 14.87 9.43
C LYS A 3 -18.88 13.39 9.12
N MET A 4 -18.07 12.86 8.21
CA MET A 4 -18.13 11.46 7.80
C MET A 4 -17.74 10.55 8.97
N ASP A 5 -18.60 9.59 9.31
CA ASP A 5 -18.30 8.59 10.33
C ASP A 5 -17.42 7.46 9.77
N ASN A 6 -16.98 6.52 10.62
CA ASN A 6 -16.10 5.44 10.19
C ASN A 6 -16.76 4.45 9.21
N ASN A 7 -18.09 4.28 9.26
CA ASN A 7 -18.79 3.41 8.32
C ASN A 7 -18.86 4.05 6.93
N ASP A 8 -19.14 5.35 6.89
CA ASP A 8 -19.09 6.12 5.66
C ASP A 8 -17.68 6.14 5.05
N LYS A 9 -16.64 6.35 5.88
CA LYS A 9 -15.23 6.26 5.45
C LYS A 9 -14.87 4.90 4.88
N LYS A 10 -15.24 3.81 5.57
CA LYS A 10 -15.02 2.44 5.06
C LYS A 10 -15.71 2.23 3.72
N ARG A 11 -16.95 2.69 3.57
CA ARG A 11 -17.70 2.56 2.30
C ARG A 11 -16.99 3.27 1.15
N VAL A 12 -16.52 4.51 1.38
CA VAL A 12 -15.76 5.27 0.37
C VAL A 12 -14.45 4.56 0.04
N MET A 13 -13.68 4.16 1.06
CA MET A 13 -12.41 3.48 0.85
C MET A 13 -12.58 2.14 0.12
N LYS A 14 -13.57 1.32 0.49
CA LYS A 14 -13.93 0.08 -0.24
C LYS A 14 -14.17 0.37 -1.72
N TRP A 15 -15.00 1.36 -2.00
CA TRP A 15 -15.30 1.76 -3.37
C TRP A 15 -14.06 2.21 -4.16
N VAL A 16 -13.15 2.98 -3.54
CA VAL A 16 -11.91 3.42 -4.19
C VAL A 16 -10.97 2.25 -4.48
N LEU A 17 -10.75 1.34 -3.51
CA LEU A 17 -9.71 0.31 -3.64
C LEU A 17 -10.18 -0.95 -4.38
N GLU A 18 -11.45 -1.34 -4.26
CA GLU A 18 -12.00 -2.51 -4.97
C GLU A 18 -11.96 -2.33 -6.50
N ALA A 19 -12.03 -1.09 -7.00
CA ALA A 19 -11.88 -0.77 -8.41
C ALA A 19 -10.52 -1.19 -9.00
N GLU A 20 -9.49 -1.40 -8.15
CA GLU A 20 -8.14 -1.77 -8.57
C GLU A 20 -7.82 -3.27 -8.39
N ASN A 21 -8.86 -4.12 -8.28
CA ASN A 21 -8.72 -5.55 -7.96
C ASN A 21 -7.97 -5.82 -6.65
N PHE A 22 -8.04 -4.89 -5.70
CA PHE A 22 -7.53 -5.07 -4.36
C PHE A 22 -8.52 -5.86 -3.52
N THR A 23 -8.05 -6.98 -2.95
CA THR A 23 -8.90 -7.89 -2.17
C THR A 23 -8.38 -8.02 -0.75
N LEU A 24 -9.27 -7.78 0.21
CA LEU A 24 -9.05 -8.07 1.63
C LEU A 24 -9.93 -9.25 2.04
N GLU A 25 -9.37 -10.17 2.82
CA GLU A 25 -10.09 -11.38 3.24
C GLU A 25 -10.90 -11.14 4.53
N LYS A 26 -10.43 -10.25 5.40
CA LYS A 26 -11.05 -10.00 6.72
C LYS A 26 -11.66 -8.61 6.75
N GLU A 27 -12.87 -8.51 7.30
CA GLU A 27 -13.52 -7.21 7.46
C GLU A 27 -12.71 -6.27 8.38
N SER A 28 -12.01 -6.83 9.37
CA SER A 28 -11.11 -6.09 10.26
C SER A 28 -9.96 -5.40 9.54
N ASP A 29 -9.55 -5.90 8.37
CA ASP A 29 -8.43 -5.31 7.62
C ASP A 29 -8.81 -3.93 7.05
N TRP A 30 -10.10 -3.68 6.82
CA TRP A 30 -10.59 -2.35 6.47
C TRP A 30 -10.44 -1.36 7.63
N ASP A 31 -10.57 -1.81 8.88
CA ASP A 31 -10.31 -0.95 10.04
C ASP A 31 -8.81 -0.58 10.13
N THR A 32 -7.92 -1.54 9.83
CA THR A 32 -6.48 -1.29 9.75
C THR A 32 -6.13 -0.26 8.68
N LEU A 33 -6.73 -0.35 7.48
CA LEU A 33 -6.50 0.65 6.43
C LEU A 33 -7.05 2.04 6.80
N LEU A 34 -8.19 2.11 7.47
CA LEU A 34 -8.66 3.39 8.02
C LEU A 34 -7.65 4.00 8.98
N GLU A 35 -7.08 3.19 9.88
CA GLU A 35 -6.05 3.65 10.81
C GLU A 35 -4.81 4.15 10.05
N HIS A 36 -4.38 3.46 8.99
CA HIS A 36 -3.27 3.92 8.15
C HIS A 36 -3.55 5.32 7.56
N ILE A 37 -4.76 5.59 7.09
CA ILE A 37 -5.15 6.90 6.54
C ILE A 37 -5.13 7.97 7.64
N GLU A 38 -5.64 7.66 8.84
CA GLU A 38 -5.63 8.61 9.96
C GLU A 38 -4.21 8.91 10.45
N VAL A 39 -3.33 7.92 10.50
CA VAL A 39 -1.91 8.09 10.83
C VAL A 39 -1.20 8.92 9.76
N HIS A 40 -1.44 8.63 8.47
CA HIS A 40 -0.90 9.41 7.35
C HIS A 40 -1.36 10.88 7.43
N LYS A 41 -2.65 11.09 7.66
CA LYS A 41 -3.24 12.42 7.89
C LYS A 41 -2.59 13.13 9.06
N TYR A 42 -2.39 12.45 10.19
CA TYR A 42 -1.72 13.01 11.36
C TYR A 42 -0.34 13.54 10.99
N PHE A 43 0.49 12.73 10.33
CA PHE A 43 1.84 13.14 9.94
C PHE A 43 1.88 14.26 8.90
N ILE A 44 0.95 14.30 7.94
CA ILE A 44 0.85 15.44 7.00
C ILE A 44 0.59 16.73 7.79
N ASN A 45 -0.41 16.72 8.67
CA ASN A 45 -0.78 17.92 9.44
C ASN A 45 0.34 18.41 10.38
N GLN A 46 1.30 17.56 10.76
CA GLN A 46 2.50 18.01 11.50
C GLN A 46 3.48 18.83 10.65
N ARG A 47 3.37 18.79 9.32
CA ARG A 47 4.34 19.40 8.39
C ARG A 47 3.83 20.65 7.68
N ILE A 48 2.55 20.99 7.86
CA ILE A 48 1.88 22.10 7.19
C ILE A 48 1.12 22.95 8.22
N SER A 49 0.79 24.19 7.86
CA SER A 49 0.13 25.14 8.77
C SER A 49 -1.40 25.04 8.79
N TRP A 50 -2.00 24.18 7.96
CA TRP A 50 -3.44 23.94 7.91
C TRP A 50 -3.77 22.47 8.18
N THR A 51 -5.05 22.19 8.41
CA THR A 51 -5.54 20.81 8.59
C THR A 51 -6.19 20.31 7.30
N ILE A 52 -5.69 19.21 6.76
CA ILE A 52 -6.33 18.52 5.63
C ILE A 52 -7.58 17.74 6.06
N THR A 53 -8.49 17.51 5.12
CA THR A 53 -9.65 16.63 5.35
C THR A 53 -9.24 15.15 5.37
N TRP A 54 -10.18 14.27 5.71
CA TRP A 54 -9.95 12.84 5.57
C TRP A 54 -9.86 12.41 4.10
N ASP A 55 -10.67 13.02 3.22
CA ASP A 55 -10.65 12.72 1.78
C ASP A 55 -9.32 13.13 1.14
N ASP A 56 -8.76 14.30 1.52
CA ASP A 56 -7.42 14.73 1.11
C ASP A 56 -6.34 13.73 1.56
N ALA A 57 -6.49 13.19 2.78
CA ALA A 57 -5.56 12.21 3.30
C ALA A 57 -5.68 10.86 2.60
N LEU A 58 -6.90 10.39 2.30
CA LEU A 58 -7.14 9.19 1.51
C LEU A 58 -6.53 9.35 0.12
N PHE A 59 -6.75 10.47 -0.56
CA PHE A 59 -6.16 10.74 -1.88
C PHE A 59 -4.63 10.76 -1.81
N SER A 60 -4.04 11.46 -0.84
CA SER A 60 -2.59 11.45 -0.67
C SER A 60 -2.03 10.06 -0.36
N TRP A 61 -2.69 9.30 0.53
CA TRP A 61 -2.29 7.94 0.88
C TRP A 61 -2.39 7.01 -0.33
N HIS A 62 -3.45 7.15 -1.14
CA HIS A 62 -3.62 6.41 -2.38
C HIS A 62 -2.40 6.61 -3.30
N GLU A 63 -2.08 7.86 -3.62
CA GLU A 63 -1.03 8.20 -4.58
C GLU A 63 0.38 7.85 -4.07
N ASN A 64 0.64 8.01 -2.77
CA ASN A 64 2.00 7.96 -2.23
C ASN A 64 2.32 6.64 -1.50
N VAL A 65 1.31 5.83 -1.17
CA VAL A 65 1.46 4.58 -0.41
C VAL A 65 0.85 3.41 -1.16
N PHE A 66 -0.44 3.50 -1.51
CA PHE A 66 -1.19 2.40 -2.12
C PHE A 66 -0.74 2.10 -3.54
N ALA A 67 -0.91 3.06 -4.46
CA ALA A 67 -0.62 2.90 -5.87
C ALA A 67 0.83 2.45 -6.16
N PRO A 68 1.88 2.96 -5.47
CA PRO A 68 3.23 2.46 -5.67
C PRO A 68 3.37 0.96 -5.39
N ILE A 69 2.76 0.44 -4.32
CA ILE A 69 2.81 -0.99 -4.00
C ILE A 69 1.98 -1.80 -5.01
N ILE A 70 0.75 -1.36 -5.27
CA ILE A 70 -0.17 -2.07 -6.16
C ILE A 70 0.36 -2.12 -7.59
N SER A 71 1.03 -1.07 -8.07
CA SER A 71 1.65 -1.07 -9.39
C SER A 71 2.64 -2.24 -9.57
N ILE A 72 3.45 -2.54 -8.56
CA ILE A 72 4.37 -3.67 -8.55
C ILE A 72 3.60 -5.00 -8.47
N LEU A 73 2.63 -5.12 -7.57
CA LEU A 73 1.86 -6.35 -7.36
C LEU A 73 0.95 -6.71 -8.55
N SER A 74 0.52 -5.71 -9.33
CA SER A 74 -0.31 -5.91 -10.53
C SER A 74 0.43 -6.68 -11.63
N HIS A 75 1.78 -6.70 -11.59
CA HIS A 75 2.56 -7.40 -12.58
C HIS A 75 2.39 -8.93 -12.43
N ARG A 76 1.94 -9.60 -13.51
CA ARG A 76 1.57 -11.03 -13.50
C ARG A 76 2.64 -11.94 -12.90
N GLN A 77 3.92 -11.66 -13.17
CA GLN A 77 5.03 -12.48 -12.68
C GLN A 77 5.32 -12.25 -11.19
N VAL A 78 5.04 -11.04 -10.68
CA VAL A 78 5.15 -10.72 -9.24
C VAL A 78 4.09 -11.51 -8.48
N ASN A 79 2.83 -11.47 -8.95
CA ASN A 79 1.75 -12.23 -8.33
C ASN A 79 2.06 -13.74 -8.30
N LYS A 80 2.57 -14.30 -9.40
CA LYS A 80 3.04 -15.71 -9.44
C LYS A 80 4.25 -16.02 -8.55
N ALA A 81 5.00 -15.00 -8.10
CA ALA A 81 6.10 -15.19 -7.16
C ALA A 81 5.59 -15.39 -5.72
N PHE A 82 4.32 -15.11 -5.44
CA PHE A 82 3.69 -15.21 -4.13
C PHE A 82 2.44 -16.12 -4.15
N PRO A 83 2.60 -17.42 -4.44
CA PRO A 83 1.47 -18.32 -4.51
C PRO A 83 0.75 -18.40 -3.16
N GLY A 84 -0.58 -18.25 -3.19
CA GLY A 84 -1.45 -18.38 -2.04
C GLY A 84 -1.51 -17.14 -1.13
N LYS A 85 -1.03 -15.98 -1.58
CA LYS A 85 -1.25 -14.70 -0.89
C LYS A 85 -2.16 -13.79 -1.72
N SER A 86 -3.09 -13.13 -1.05
CA SER A 86 -3.92 -12.09 -1.65
C SER A 86 -3.13 -10.78 -1.88
N THR A 87 -3.64 -9.89 -2.72
CA THR A 87 -3.05 -8.55 -2.90
C THR A 87 -3.08 -7.74 -1.61
N GLY A 88 -4.12 -7.91 -0.79
CA GLY A 88 -4.25 -7.33 0.55
C GLY A 88 -3.17 -7.76 1.53
N GLU A 89 -2.94 -9.08 1.65
CA GLU A 89 -1.89 -9.61 2.53
C GLU A 89 -0.51 -9.10 2.10
N LEU A 90 -0.22 -9.13 0.80
CA LEU A 90 1.05 -8.62 0.28
C LEU A 90 1.20 -7.11 0.51
N PHE A 91 0.12 -6.35 0.38
CA PHE A 91 0.14 -4.91 0.68
C PHE A 91 0.52 -4.63 2.13
N PHE A 92 -0.08 -5.34 3.09
CA PHE A 92 0.29 -5.19 4.50
C PHE A 92 1.71 -5.64 4.78
N ASP A 93 2.13 -6.79 4.24
CA ASP A 93 3.50 -7.29 4.40
C ASP A 93 4.53 -6.27 3.89
N ILE A 94 4.27 -5.67 2.72
CA ILE A 94 5.15 -4.65 2.12
C ILE A 94 5.12 -3.35 2.94
N SER A 95 3.95 -2.95 3.46
CA SER A 95 3.82 -1.76 4.31
C SER A 95 4.61 -1.90 5.61
N THR A 96 4.53 -3.08 6.25
CA THR A 96 5.34 -3.42 7.43
C THR A 96 6.82 -3.48 7.09
N HIS A 97 7.18 -4.06 5.94
CA HIS A 97 8.57 -4.12 5.48
C HIS A 97 9.15 -2.73 5.22
N TRP A 98 8.38 -1.84 4.59
CA TRP A 98 8.73 -0.44 4.39
C TRP A 98 8.99 0.27 5.72
N TYR A 99 8.15 0.06 6.73
CA TYR A 99 8.34 0.66 8.07
C TYR A 99 9.73 0.30 8.62
N PHE A 100 10.09 -0.98 8.65
CA PHE A 100 11.40 -1.42 9.17
C PHE A 100 12.58 -0.97 8.31
N LEU A 101 12.42 -0.84 6.99
CA LEU A 101 13.45 -0.29 6.12
C LEU A 101 13.63 1.21 6.36
N SER A 102 12.54 1.95 6.57
CA SER A 102 12.56 3.40 6.78
C SER A 102 13.32 3.81 8.04
N GLU A 103 13.38 2.94 9.06
CA GLU A 103 14.17 3.15 10.28
C GLU A 103 15.68 3.15 10.01
N LYS A 104 16.14 2.46 8.95
CA LYS A 104 17.57 2.29 8.62
C LYS A 104 18.01 3.09 7.40
N THR A 105 17.08 3.31 6.48
CA THR A 105 17.32 3.98 5.21
C THR A 105 16.34 5.13 5.07
N PRO A 106 16.73 6.35 5.49
CA PRO A 106 15.88 7.51 5.34
C PRO A 106 15.44 7.69 3.89
N ARG A 107 14.16 8.00 3.67
CA ARG A 107 13.55 8.29 2.36
C ARG A 107 13.43 7.10 1.40
N ILE A 108 13.53 5.86 1.87
CA ILE A 108 13.15 4.71 1.04
C ILE A 108 11.69 4.84 0.58
N SER A 109 11.42 4.64 -0.71
CA SER A 109 10.07 4.70 -1.25
C SER A 109 9.30 3.38 -1.00
N TYR A 110 7.98 3.42 -1.05
CA TYR A 110 7.15 2.22 -0.99
C TYR A 110 7.38 1.30 -2.20
N MET A 111 7.71 1.87 -3.37
CA MET A 111 8.08 1.09 -4.55
C MET A 111 9.37 0.31 -4.30
N ASP A 112 10.40 0.96 -3.74
CA ASP A 112 11.68 0.31 -3.41
C ASP A 112 11.47 -0.79 -2.36
N ALA A 113 10.64 -0.54 -1.35
CA ALA A 113 10.29 -1.55 -0.36
C ALA A 113 9.54 -2.75 -0.97
N ALA A 114 8.62 -2.52 -1.92
CA ALA A 114 7.94 -3.59 -2.65
C ALA A 114 8.92 -4.44 -3.48
N LEU A 115 9.88 -3.79 -4.13
CA LEU A 115 10.91 -4.46 -4.93
C LEU A 115 11.90 -5.23 -4.06
N ASP A 116 12.33 -4.66 -2.93
CA ASP A 116 13.15 -5.35 -1.94
C ASP A 116 12.40 -6.57 -1.37
N TYR A 117 11.11 -6.40 -1.02
CA TYR A 117 10.27 -7.50 -0.54
C TYR A 117 10.14 -8.62 -1.58
N LEU A 118 9.87 -8.29 -2.85
CA LEU A 118 9.86 -9.23 -3.97
C LEU A 118 11.21 -9.97 -4.09
N SER A 119 12.31 -9.25 -4.00
CA SER A 119 13.65 -9.83 -4.07
C SER A 119 13.90 -10.79 -2.90
N LYS A 120 13.45 -10.48 -1.69
CA LYS A 120 13.70 -11.33 -0.52
C LYS A 120 12.77 -12.54 -0.41
N TYR A 121 11.47 -12.35 -0.70
CA TYR A 121 10.43 -13.31 -0.33
C TYR A 121 9.72 -13.96 -1.54
N GLY A 122 9.92 -13.43 -2.75
CA GLY A 122 9.39 -14.03 -3.97
C GLY A 122 9.97 -15.43 -4.24
N LYS A 123 9.17 -16.31 -4.84
CA LYS A 123 9.50 -17.73 -5.03
C LYS A 123 9.74 -18.11 -6.49
N GLY A 124 10.68 -19.06 -6.67
CA GLY A 124 10.90 -19.78 -7.92
C GLY A 124 11.29 -18.91 -9.12
N ILE A 125 11.07 -19.45 -10.32
CA ILE A 125 11.40 -18.74 -11.57
C ILE A 125 10.54 -17.49 -11.78
N SER A 126 9.36 -17.42 -11.18
CA SER A 126 8.48 -16.24 -11.22
C SER A 126 9.16 -15.01 -10.61
N LYS A 127 9.88 -15.16 -9.49
CA LYS A 127 10.68 -14.08 -8.91
C LYS A 127 11.70 -13.55 -9.91
N ILE A 128 12.45 -14.46 -10.56
CA ILE A 128 13.47 -14.09 -11.55
C ILE A 128 12.80 -13.31 -12.68
N LEU A 129 11.77 -13.89 -13.31
CA LEU A 129 11.04 -13.25 -14.40
C LEU A 129 10.41 -11.91 -14.01
N ALA A 130 9.97 -11.75 -12.76
CA ALA A 130 9.45 -10.49 -12.25
C ALA A 130 10.55 -9.42 -12.14
N MET A 131 11.73 -9.77 -11.61
CA MET A 131 12.86 -8.82 -11.53
C MET A 131 13.35 -8.35 -12.90
N TRP A 132 13.19 -9.17 -13.96
CA TRP A 132 13.52 -8.79 -15.34
C TRP A 132 12.45 -7.93 -16.02
N ALA A 133 11.19 -8.08 -15.63
CA ALA A 133 10.06 -7.47 -16.31
C ALA A 133 9.63 -6.13 -15.71
N LEU A 134 9.99 -5.86 -14.45
CA LEU A 134 9.79 -4.56 -13.84
C LEU A 134 10.82 -3.58 -14.43
N PRO A 135 10.45 -2.30 -14.65
CA PRO A 135 11.43 -1.30 -15.07
C PRO A 135 12.59 -1.33 -14.08
N LEU A 136 13.82 -1.45 -14.62
CA LEU A 136 15.03 -1.44 -13.81
C LEU A 136 14.94 -0.26 -12.85
N VAL A 137 15.09 -0.53 -11.56
CA VAL A 137 15.43 0.50 -10.57
C VAL A 137 16.78 1.04 -11.02
N ALA A 138 16.75 2.13 -11.77
CA ALA A 138 17.92 2.89 -12.14
C ALA A 138 18.27 3.85 -11.00
#